data_AF-A0AA89AFY6-F1
#
_entry.id   AF-A0AA89AFY6-F1
#
_cell.length_a   1.000
_cell.length_b   1.000
_cell.length_c   1.000
_cell.angle_alpha   90.00
_cell.angle_beta   90.00
_cell.angle_gamma   90.00
#
_symmetry.space_group_name_H-M   'P 1'
#
loop_
_entity.id
_entity.type
_entity.pdbx_description
1 polymer ?
#
loop_
_entity_poly.entity_id
_entity_poly.type
_entity_poly.pdbx_seq_one_letter_code
_entity_poly.pdbx_strand_id
1 'polypeptide(L)'
;VPMFEKMDEQLLDALCDRLKPVLYTEDSYIVREGDPVDEMLFVMRGKLLTVTTNGGRTGFFNSDYLKAGDFCGEELLTWALDPHSSSNLPISTRTVQALSEVEAFALMADDLKFVASQFRRLHSKQLRHTFRFYSQQWRTWAACFIQAAWRRYSRKKLEESLRAEEDRLQNALAVGSGSSPSLGATIYASRFAANALRALRRNRTRKARMPERISPMLLQKPAEPDFTAEDE
;
A
#
# COMPACT_ATOMS: atom_id res chain seq x y z
N VAL A 1 -16.34 -14.18 3.90
CA VAL A 1 -15.25 -13.19 3.82
C VAL A 1 -14.18 -13.54 4.86
N PRO A 2 -12.94 -13.86 4.48
CA PRO A 2 -11.94 -14.46 5.38
C PRO A 2 -11.57 -13.64 6.61
N MET A 3 -11.78 -12.32 6.60
CA MET A 3 -11.45 -11.48 7.76
C MET A 3 -12.33 -11.72 8.99
N PHE A 4 -13.53 -12.29 8.80
CA PHE A 4 -14.50 -12.53 9.87
C PHE A 4 -14.52 -13.98 10.38
N GLU A 5 -13.72 -14.87 9.80
CA GLU A 5 -13.69 -16.30 10.18
C GLU A 5 -13.25 -16.52 11.64
N LYS A 6 -12.52 -15.57 12.22
CA LYS A 6 -12.03 -15.62 13.61
C LYS A 6 -12.98 -14.96 14.62
N MET A 7 -14.14 -14.48 14.17
CA MET A 7 -15.15 -13.90 15.05
C MET A 7 -16.00 -15.00 15.69
N ASP A 8 -16.54 -14.71 16.86
CA ASP A 8 -17.55 -15.57 17.48
C ASP A 8 -18.89 -15.45 16.76
N GLU A 9 -19.69 -16.53 16.81
CA GLU A 9 -20.97 -16.63 16.09
C GLU A 9 -21.94 -15.51 16.47
N GLN A 10 -22.03 -15.15 17.75
CA GLN A 10 -22.90 -14.08 18.22
C GLN A 10 -22.57 -12.71 17.60
N LEU A 11 -21.29 -12.43 17.41
CA LEU A 11 -20.83 -11.20 16.78
C LEU A 11 -21.10 -11.22 15.27
N LEU A 12 -20.88 -12.37 14.63
CA LEU A 12 -21.20 -12.56 13.22
C LEU A 12 -22.70 -12.38 12.98
N ASP A 13 -23.55 -12.99 13.80
CA ASP A 13 -25.00 -12.84 13.73
C ASP A 13 -25.42 -11.38 13.87
N ALA A 14 -24.87 -10.67 14.88
CA ALA A 14 -25.16 -9.26 15.08
C ALA A 14 -24.73 -8.35 13.90
N LEU A 15 -23.67 -8.71 13.18
CA LEU A 15 -23.29 -8.02 11.94
C LEU A 15 -24.23 -8.38 10.78
N CYS A 16 -24.54 -9.67 10.62
CA CYS A 16 -25.43 -10.19 9.58
C CYS A 16 -26.84 -9.60 9.66
N ASP A 17 -27.39 -9.43 10.86
CA ASP A 17 -28.70 -8.81 11.09
C ASP A 17 -28.78 -7.35 10.61
N ARG A 18 -27.64 -6.70 10.41
CA ARG A 18 -27.55 -5.31 9.95
C ARG A 18 -27.12 -5.17 8.48
N LEU A 19 -26.84 -6.28 7.80
CA LEU A 19 -26.49 -6.26 6.38
C LEU A 19 -27.72 -5.91 5.54
N LYS A 20 -27.55 -4.96 4.62
CA LYS A 20 -28.59 -4.57 3.67
C LYS A 20 -28.21 -5.00 2.26
N PRO A 21 -29.07 -5.70 1.52
CA PRO A 21 -28.79 -6.01 0.13
C PRO A 21 -28.76 -4.73 -0.71
N VAL A 22 -27.78 -4.61 -1.58
CA VAL A 22 -27.60 -3.47 -2.49
C VAL A 22 -27.24 -3.95 -3.89
N LEU A 23 -27.60 -3.13 -4.88
CA LEU A 23 -27.40 -3.39 -6.30
C LEU A 23 -26.73 -2.19 -6.94
N TYR A 24 -25.66 -2.46 -7.69
CA TYR A 24 -24.93 -1.46 -8.45
C TYR A 24 -24.99 -1.81 -9.93
N THR A 25 -25.37 -0.85 -10.77
CA THR A 25 -25.36 -1.02 -12.22
C THR A 25 -23.95 -0.94 -12.76
N GLU A 26 -23.73 -1.49 -13.96
CA GLU A 26 -22.47 -1.32 -14.68
C GLU A 26 -22.11 0.17 -14.81
N ASP A 27 -20.81 0.46 -14.77
CA ASP A 27 -20.20 1.79 -14.81
C ASP A 27 -20.55 2.75 -13.65
N SER A 28 -21.31 2.29 -12.65
CA SER A 28 -21.57 3.09 -11.45
C SER A 28 -20.33 3.21 -10.56
N TYR A 29 -20.23 4.34 -9.87
CA TYR A 29 -19.20 4.56 -8.85
C TYR A 29 -19.81 4.31 -7.48
N ILE A 30 -19.19 3.41 -6.73
CA ILE A 30 -19.56 3.08 -5.36
C ILE A 30 -19.00 4.12 -4.41
N VAL A 31 -17.70 4.41 -4.54
CA VAL A 31 -17.00 5.44 -3.76
C VAL A 31 -15.87 5.99 -4.60
N ARG A 32 -15.54 7.28 -4.47
CA ARG A 32 -14.35 7.87 -5.09
C ARG A 32 -13.28 8.11 -4.04
N GLU A 33 -12.03 8.08 -4.49
CA GLU A 33 -10.90 8.48 -3.65
C GLU A 33 -11.11 9.92 -3.16
N GLY A 34 -11.09 10.13 -1.85
CA GLY A 34 -11.38 11.43 -1.23
C GLY A 34 -12.81 11.58 -0.69
N ASP A 35 -13.74 10.70 -1.06
CA ASP A 35 -15.11 10.72 -0.53
C ASP A 35 -15.15 10.08 0.87
N PRO A 36 -16.09 10.49 1.75
CA PRO A 36 -16.36 9.78 3.00
C PRO A 36 -16.81 8.34 2.73
N VAL A 37 -16.36 7.39 3.54
CA VAL A 37 -16.82 5.99 3.51
C VAL A 37 -17.94 5.83 4.52
N ASP A 38 -19.16 5.66 4.05
CA ASP A 38 -20.38 5.49 4.85
C ASP A 38 -20.87 4.04 4.93
N GLU A 39 -20.38 3.17 4.04
CA GLU A 39 -20.69 1.75 4.06
C GLU A 39 -19.48 0.86 3.72
N MET A 40 -19.48 -0.33 4.30
CA MET A 40 -18.59 -1.42 3.93
C MET A 40 -19.35 -2.43 3.09
N LEU A 41 -18.80 -2.81 1.94
CA LEU A 41 -19.49 -3.62 0.94
C LEU A 41 -18.88 -5.01 0.83
N PHE A 42 -19.74 -6.02 0.76
CA PHE A 42 -19.39 -7.42 0.56
C PHE A 42 -19.93 -7.90 -0.78
N VAL A 43 -19.04 -8.21 -1.72
CA VAL A 43 -19.42 -8.57 -3.08
C VAL A 43 -19.93 -10.02 -3.10
N MET A 44 -21.18 -10.21 -3.52
CA MET A 44 -21.77 -11.52 -3.71
C MET A 44 -21.64 -11.97 -5.17
N ARG A 45 -21.86 -11.05 -6.10
CA ARG A 45 -21.77 -11.28 -7.55
C ARG A 45 -21.34 -10.01 -8.27
N GLY A 46 -20.72 -10.15 -9.44
CA GLY A 46 -20.25 -9.04 -10.26
C GLY A 46 -18.75 -8.81 -10.17
N LYS A 47 -18.28 -7.72 -10.80
CA LYS A 47 -16.88 -7.31 -10.84
C LYS A 47 -16.75 -5.83 -10.52
N LEU A 48 -15.86 -5.51 -9.58
CA LEU A 48 -15.48 -4.14 -9.27
C LEU A 48 -14.01 -3.91 -9.67
N LEU A 49 -13.73 -2.69 -10.09
CA LEU A 49 -12.38 -2.15 -10.23
C LEU A 49 -12.11 -1.21 -9.06
N THR A 50 -11.00 -1.43 -8.35
CA THR A 50 -10.53 -0.50 -7.32
C THR A 50 -9.21 0.14 -7.72
N VAL A 51 -9.17 1.46 -7.76
CA VAL A 51 -8.00 2.25 -8.20
C VAL A 51 -7.61 3.24 -7.12
N THR A 52 -6.32 3.42 -6.89
CA THR A 52 -5.79 4.48 -6.04
C THR A 52 -4.66 5.23 -6.70
N THR A 53 -4.69 6.55 -6.57
CA THR A 53 -3.63 7.48 -6.95
C THR A 53 -2.82 7.95 -5.74
N ASN A 54 -3.18 7.50 -4.53
CA ASN A 54 -2.60 7.92 -3.26
C ASN A 54 -2.57 9.45 -3.13
N GLY A 55 -3.74 10.07 -3.27
CA GLY A 55 -3.94 11.52 -3.22
C GLY A 55 -3.37 12.24 -4.44
N GLY A 56 -3.49 11.66 -5.64
CA GLY A 56 -2.98 12.26 -6.88
C GLY A 56 -1.45 12.25 -7.00
N ARG A 57 -0.76 11.40 -6.24
CA ARG A 57 0.71 11.33 -6.27
C ARG A 57 1.19 10.89 -7.64
N THR A 58 1.98 11.73 -8.29
CA THR A 58 2.43 11.42 -9.63
C THR A 58 3.36 10.21 -9.69
N GLY A 59 3.13 9.33 -10.66
CA GLY A 59 3.84 8.07 -10.80
C GLY A 59 3.40 6.98 -9.81
N PHE A 60 2.33 7.21 -9.04
CA PHE A 60 1.67 6.21 -8.21
C PHE A 60 0.30 5.87 -8.79
N PHE A 61 0.11 4.61 -9.16
CA PHE A 61 -1.15 4.07 -9.61
C PHE A 61 -1.19 2.60 -9.20
N ASN A 62 -2.19 2.24 -8.41
CA ASN A 62 -2.43 0.86 -8.03
C ASN A 62 -3.89 0.55 -8.35
N SER A 63 -4.12 -0.52 -9.11
CA SER A 63 -5.43 -1.02 -9.48
C SER A 63 -5.54 -2.49 -9.08
N ASP A 64 -6.70 -2.90 -8.61
CA ASP A 64 -7.03 -4.29 -8.31
C ASP A 64 -8.49 -4.57 -8.71
N TYR A 65 -8.84 -5.85 -8.86
CA TYR A 65 -10.20 -6.28 -9.17
C TYR A 65 -10.81 -6.98 -7.96
N LEU A 66 -12.02 -6.58 -7.59
CA LEU A 66 -12.80 -7.28 -6.56
C LEU A 66 -13.86 -8.16 -7.23
N LYS A 67 -13.99 -9.37 -6.74
CA LYS A 67 -14.94 -10.40 -7.19
C LYS A 67 -15.76 -10.92 -6.02
N ALA A 68 -16.67 -11.85 -6.30
CA ALA A 68 -17.44 -12.55 -5.28
C ALA A 68 -16.55 -13.04 -4.12
N GLY A 69 -16.92 -12.70 -2.89
CA GLY A 69 -16.19 -12.99 -1.66
C GLY A 69 -15.22 -11.90 -1.20
N ASP A 70 -14.92 -10.92 -2.05
CA ASP A 70 -14.13 -9.73 -1.70
C ASP A 70 -15.01 -8.62 -1.10
N PHE A 71 -14.37 -7.57 -0.61
CA PHE A 71 -15.01 -6.45 0.08
C PHE A 71 -14.24 -5.15 -0.14
N CYS A 72 -14.89 -4.01 0.14
CA CYS A 72 -14.28 -2.69 0.19
C CYS A 72 -14.91 -1.82 1.29
N GLY A 73 -14.26 -0.70 1.62
CA GLY A 73 -14.67 0.17 2.72
C GLY A 73 -14.08 -0.24 4.06
N GLU A 74 -12.95 -0.97 4.05
CA GLU A 74 -12.30 -1.48 5.26
C GLU A 74 -11.79 -0.38 6.19
N GLU A 75 -11.72 0.86 5.71
CA GLU A 75 -11.43 2.05 6.51
C GLU A 75 -12.40 2.18 7.70
N LEU A 76 -13.65 1.76 7.50
CA LEU A 76 -14.68 1.75 8.55
C LEU A 76 -14.35 0.82 9.71
N LEU A 77 -13.62 -0.27 9.49
CA LEU A 77 -13.24 -1.16 10.59
C LEU A 77 -12.31 -0.46 11.57
N THR A 78 -11.33 0.28 11.06
CA THR A 78 -10.37 1.00 11.92
C THR A 78 -11.10 2.11 12.68
N TRP A 79 -11.98 2.85 12.00
CA TRP A 79 -12.78 3.91 12.61
C TRP A 79 -13.79 3.39 13.64
N ALA A 80 -14.50 2.30 13.33
CA ALA A 80 -15.54 1.79 14.22
C ALA A 80 -14.95 1.19 15.50
N LEU A 81 -13.80 0.53 15.39
CA LEU A 81 -13.07 -0.06 16.52
C LEU A 81 -12.33 0.98 17.37
N ASP A 82 -12.37 2.26 17.00
CA ASP A 82 -11.75 3.33 17.76
C ASP A 82 -12.72 3.98 18.76
N PRO A 83 -12.62 3.71 20.07
CA PRO A 83 -13.38 4.42 21.11
C PRO A 83 -13.27 5.95 21.06
N HIS A 84 -12.18 6.52 20.52
CA HIS A 84 -11.94 7.96 20.41
C HIS A 84 -12.16 8.48 18.98
N SER A 85 -12.72 7.67 18.08
CA SER A 85 -12.98 8.11 16.72
C SER A 85 -13.89 9.33 16.69
N SER A 86 -13.59 10.30 15.84
CA SER A 86 -14.50 11.41 15.57
C SER A 86 -15.82 10.93 14.98
N SER A 87 -16.87 11.74 15.12
CA SER A 87 -18.14 11.55 14.39
C SER A 87 -17.99 11.65 12.87
N ASN A 88 -16.87 12.18 12.38
CA ASN A 88 -16.58 12.22 10.95
C ASN A 88 -16.19 10.84 10.45
N LEU A 89 -16.75 10.45 9.32
CA LEU A 89 -16.43 9.22 8.62
C LEU A 89 -15.00 9.25 8.08
N PRO A 90 -14.34 8.08 7.97
CA PRO A 90 -13.04 8.00 7.34
C PRO A 90 -13.14 8.33 5.85
N ILE A 91 -12.06 8.89 5.30
CA ILE A 91 -11.96 9.24 3.88
C ILE A 91 -11.45 8.04 3.08
N SER A 92 -12.10 7.73 1.97
CA SER A 92 -11.73 6.63 1.09
C SER A 92 -10.39 6.87 0.44
N THR A 93 -9.54 5.84 0.45
CA THR A 93 -8.22 5.89 -0.19
C THR A 93 -8.23 5.41 -1.64
N ARG A 94 -9.37 4.90 -2.12
CA ARG A 94 -9.52 4.29 -3.44
C ARG A 94 -10.84 4.69 -4.09
N THR A 95 -10.84 4.77 -5.41
CA THR A 95 -12.05 4.80 -6.21
C THR A 95 -12.49 3.38 -6.53
N VAL A 96 -13.75 3.05 -6.29
CA VAL A 96 -14.36 1.76 -6.59
C VAL A 96 -15.46 1.96 -7.63
N GLN A 97 -15.32 1.29 -8.78
CA GLN A 97 -16.24 1.35 -9.90
C GLN A 97 -16.77 -0.05 -10.23
N ALA A 98 -18.06 -0.15 -10.51
CA ALA A 98 -18.67 -1.38 -11.00
C ALA A 98 -18.36 -1.57 -12.50
N LEU A 99 -17.76 -2.71 -12.83
CA LEU A 99 -17.48 -3.12 -14.23
C LEU A 99 -18.56 -4.04 -14.80
N SER A 100 -19.54 -4.40 -13.99
CA SER A 100 -20.72 -5.17 -14.36
C SER A 100 -21.83 -4.84 -13.36
N GLU A 101 -23.03 -5.36 -13.58
CA GLU A 101 -24.00 -5.44 -12.50
C GLU A 101 -23.39 -6.18 -11.29
N VAL A 102 -23.55 -5.59 -10.11
CA VAL A 102 -22.98 -6.09 -8.85
C VAL A 102 -24.09 -6.23 -7.83
N GLU A 103 -24.16 -7.43 -7.25
CA GLU A 103 -24.99 -7.75 -6.10
C GLU A 103 -24.08 -7.81 -4.88
N ALA A 104 -24.41 -7.04 -3.84
CA ALA A 104 -23.59 -6.96 -2.64
C ALA A 104 -24.46 -6.80 -1.39
N PHE A 105 -23.83 -6.98 -0.24
CA PHE A 105 -24.38 -6.54 1.05
C PHE A 105 -23.60 -5.34 1.55
N ALA A 106 -24.31 -4.29 1.97
CA ALA A 106 -23.77 -3.12 2.62
C ALA A 106 -23.93 -3.23 4.14
N LEU A 107 -22.87 -2.90 4.87
CA LEU A 107 -22.89 -2.66 6.31
C LEU A 107 -22.60 -1.17 6.55
N MET A 108 -23.59 -0.43 7.04
CA MET A 108 -23.43 1.01 7.26
C MET A 108 -22.44 1.30 8.39
N ALA A 109 -21.81 2.47 8.34
CA ALA A 109 -20.89 2.94 9.36
C ALA A 109 -21.53 2.95 10.75
N ASP A 110 -22.72 3.52 10.90
CA ASP A 110 -23.44 3.59 12.18
C ASP A 110 -23.78 2.20 12.72
N ASP A 111 -24.13 1.28 11.83
CA ASP A 111 -24.45 -0.11 12.16
C ASP A 111 -23.21 -0.84 12.69
N LEU A 112 -22.08 -0.68 12.01
CA LEU A 112 -20.80 -1.23 12.44
C LEU A 112 -20.33 -0.60 13.76
N LYS A 113 -20.48 0.73 13.92
CA LYS A 113 -20.11 1.44 15.15
C LYS A 113 -20.93 0.98 16.34
N PHE A 114 -22.23 0.77 16.13
CA PHE A 114 -23.13 0.22 17.12
C PHE A 114 -22.64 -1.16 17.59
N VAL A 115 -22.39 -2.09 16.67
CA VAL A 115 -21.89 -3.43 17.02
C VAL A 115 -20.52 -3.33 17.72
N ALA A 116 -19.60 -2.49 17.23
CA ALA A 116 -18.30 -2.26 17.87
C ALA A 116 -18.38 -1.72 19.30
N SER A 117 -19.43 -0.96 19.63
CA SER A 117 -19.66 -0.48 21.00
C SER A 117 -20.16 -1.56 21.95
N GLN A 118 -20.93 -2.53 21.46
CA GLN A 118 -21.56 -3.57 22.29
C GLN A 118 -20.63 -4.76 22.53
N PHE A 119 -19.77 -5.08 21.55
CA PHE A 119 -18.95 -6.28 21.59
C PHE A 119 -17.49 -5.95 21.88
N ARG A 120 -17.07 -5.97 23.17
CA ARG A 120 -15.66 -5.74 23.56
C ARG A 120 -14.67 -6.67 22.85
N ARG A 121 -15.08 -7.88 22.44
CA ARG A 121 -14.24 -8.84 21.72
C ARG A 121 -13.83 -8.36 20.32
N LEU A 122 -14.60 -7.47 19.68
CA LEU A 122 -14.20 -6.81 18.43
C LEU A 122 -12.87 -6.05 18.57
N HIS A 123 -12.52 -5.64 19.79
CA HIS A 123 -11.28 -4.92 20.12
C HIS A 123 -10.07 -5.83 20.35
N SER A 124 -10.21 -7.15 20.19
CA SER A 124 -9.10 -8.08 20.42
C SER A 124 -7.91 -7.79 19.49
N LYS A 125 -6.69 -7.90 20.02
CA LYS A 125 -5.45 -7.73 19.24
C LYS A 125 -5.42 -8.65 18.01
N GLN A 126 -5.92 -9.88 18.16
CA GLN A 126 -5.96 -10.87 17.08
C GLN A 126 -6.88 -10.46 15.91
N LEU A 127 -8.08 -9.95 16.19
CA LEU A 127 -8.97 -9.44 15.14
C LEU A 127 -8.40 -8.19 14.49
N ARG A 128 -7.83 -7.28 15.27
CA ARG A 128 -7.13 -6.09 14.76
C ARG A 128 -6.02 -6.45 13.76
N HIS A 129 -5.17 -7.42 14.09
CA HIS A 129 -4.15 -7.90 13.17
C HIS A 129 -4.75 -8.53 11.92
N THR A 130 -5.87 -9.24 12.05
CA THR A 130 -6.57 -9.87 10.93
C THR A 130 -7.14 -8.80 9.98
N PHE A 131 -7.78 -7.74 10.49
CA PHE A 131 -8.24 -6.62 9.67
C PHE A 131 -7.10 -5.91 8.95
N ARG A 132 -6.00 -5.62 9.67
CA ARG A 132 -4.79 -5.03 9.04
C ARG A 132 -4.21 -5.92 7.94
N PHE A 133 -4.24 -7.24 8.13
CA PHE A 133 -3.75 -8.19 7.14
C PHE A 133 -4.61 -8.21 5.87
N TYR A 134 -5.92 -8.04 5.98
CA TYR A 134 -6.83 -8.05 4.84
C TYR A 134 -7.06 -6.68 4.20
N SER A 135 -6.69 -5.58 4.87
CA SER A 135 -6.78 -4.22 4.31
C SER A 135 -5.85 -4.00 3.11
N GLN A 136 -6.42 -3.50 2.01
CA GLN A 136 -5.68 -3.16 0.80
C GLN A 136 -4.74 -1.96 1.03
N GLN A 137 -5.16 -1.00 1.86
CA GLN A 137 -4.34 0.14 2.24
C GLN A 137 -3.06 -0.29 2.96
N TRP A 138 -3.17 -1.17 3.97
CA TRP A 138 -2.02 -1.68 4.73
C TRP A 138 -1.09 -2.53 3.86
N ARG A 139 -1.63 -3.37 2.99
CA ARG A 139 -0.84 -4.15 2.01
C ARG A 139 -0.06 -3.24 1.06
N THR A 140 -0.72 -2.23 0.53
CA THR A 140 -0.11 -1.24 -0.38
C THR A 140 1.00 -0.47 0.33
N TRP A 141 0.77 -0.02 1.56
CA TRP A 141 1.77 0.65 2.37
C TRP A 141 2.99 -0.24 2.63
N ALA A 142 2.77 -1.48 3.07
CA ALA A 142 3.84 -2.43 3.37
C ALA A 142 4.68 -2.74 2.11
N ALA A 143 4.03 -3.00 0.97
CA ALA A 143 4.71 -3.24 -0.30
C ALA A 143 5.60 -2.05 -0.68
N CYS A 144 5.08 -0.83 -0.57
CA CYS A 144 5.85 0.38 -0.89
C CYS A 144 6.99 0.65 0.08
N PHE A 145 6.80 0.36 1.38
CA PHE A 145 7.85 0.45 2.38
C PHE A 145 9.01 -0.50 2.07
N ILE A 146 8.71 -1.78 1.79
CA ILE A 146 9.70 -2.78 1.39
C ILE A 146 10.40 -2.36 0.08
N GLN A 147 9.63 -1.91 -0.92
CA GLN A 147 10.20 -1.42 -2.17
C GLN A 147 11.15 -0.24 -1.95
N ALA A 148 10.82 0.71 -1.06
CA ALA A 148 11.68 1.84 -0.74
C ALA A 148 12.99 1.40 -0.09
N ALA A 149 12.91 0.47 0.89
CA ALA A 149 14.07 -0.12 1.55
C ALA A 149 14.97 -0.86 0.56
N TRP A 150 14.39 -1.72 -0.30
CA TRP A 150 15.13 -2.44 -1.34
C TRP A 150 15.81 -1.50 -2.34
N ARG A 151 15.11 -0.46 -2.79
CA ARG A 151 15.68 0.55 -3.69
C ARG A 151 16.83 1.31 -3.01
N ARG A 152 16.77 1.58 -1.71
CA ARG A 152 17.86 2.20 -0.94
C ARG A 152 19.06 1.25 -0.85
N TYR A 153 18.84 -0.01 -0.47
CA TYR A 153 19.88 -1.03 -0.43
C TYR A 153 20.56 -1.21 -1.80
N SER A 154 19.79 -1.32 -2.87
CA SER A 154 20.30 -1.49 -4.23
C SER A 154 21.15 -0.31 -4.69
N ARG A 155 20.81 0.93 -4.29
CA ARG A 155 21.64 2.12 -4.57
C ARG A 155 22.95 2.07 -3.80
N LYS A 156 22.88 1.80 -2.49
CA LYS A 156 24.07 1.68 -1.64
C LYS A 156 25.05 0.62 -2.16
N LYS A 157 24.54 -0.56 -2.53
CA LYS A 157 25.35 -1.64 -3.11
C LYS A 157 26.01 -1.24 -4.44
N LEU A 158 25.32 -0.45 -5.27
CA LEU A 158 25.89 0.05 -6.52
C LEU A 158 26.98 1.10 -6.27
N GLU A 159 26.76 2.01 -5.32
CA GLU A 159 27.73 3.03 -4.91
C GLU A 159 28.99 2.38 -4.31
N GLU A 160 28.83 1.39 -3.43
CA GLU A 160 29.95 0.61 -2.88
C GLU A 160 30.73 -0.12 -3.97
N SER A 161 30.03 -0.73 -4.95
CA SER A 161 30.69 -1.37 -6.08
C SER A 161 31.42 -0.38 -6.98
N LEU A 162 30.93 0.85 -7.15
CA LEU A 162 31.62 1.88 -7.93
C LEU A 162 32.88 2.35 -7.20
N ARG A 163 32.77 2.66 -5.89
CA ARG A 163 33.92 3.05 -5.07
C ARG A 163 35.02 1.99 -5.06
N ALA A 164 34.66 0.72 -4.88
CA ALA A 164 35.64 -0.38 -4.88
C ALA A 164 36.37 -0.53 -6.23
N GLU A 165 35.69 -0.26 -7.35
CA GLU A 165 36.32 -0.30 -8.68
C GLU A 165 37.14 0.97 -8.95
N GLU A 166 36.74 2.15 -8.45
CA GLU A 166 37.54 3.37 -8.46
C GLU A 166 38.85 3.20 -7.68
N ASP A 167 38.79 2.67 -6.46
CA ASP A 167 39.97 2.39 -5.63
C ASP A 167 40.93 1.41 -6.33
N ARG A 168 40.39 0.36 -6.96
CA ARG A 168 41.18 -0.61 -7.75
C ARG A 168 41.84 0.04 -8.96
N LEU A 169 41.13 0.92 -9.67
CA LEU A 169 41.68 1.66 -10.79
C LEU A 169 42.81 2.61 -10.33
N GLN A 170 42.60 3.37 -9.26
CA GLN A 170 43.61 4.25 -8.68
C GLN A 170 44.88 3.49 -8.29
N ASN A 171 44.72 2.34 -7.62
CA ASN A 171 45.85 1.47 -7.27
C ASN A 171 46.58 0.93 -8.51
N ALA A 172 45.86 0.49 -9.55
CA ALA A 172 46.46 0.00 -10.78
C ALA A 172 47.21 1.09 -11.56
N LEU A 173 46.74 2.33 -11.50
CA LEU A 173 47.44 3.49 -12.05
C LEU A 173 48.68 3.86 -11.24
N ALA A 174 48.64 3.77 -9.91
CA ALA A 174 49.79 4.06 -9.05
C ALA A 174 50.94 3.05 -9.21
N VAL A 175 50.65 1.79 -9.57
CA VAL A 175 51.66 0.74 -9.81
C VAL A 175 52.23 0.78 -11.25
N GLY A 176 51.53 1.44 -12.19
CA GLY A 176 51.94 1.53 -13.59
C GLY A 176 53.03 2.58 -13.85
N SER A 177 54.30 2.21 -13.73
CA SER A 177 55.47 3.09 -13.93
C SER A 177 55.83 3.39 -15.41
N GLY A 178 54.87 3.42 -16.34
CA GLY A 178 55.17 3.61 -17.77
C GLY A 178 54.11 4.43 -18.53
N SER A 179 54.51 5.03 -19.66
CA SER A 179 53.74 5.98 -20.48
C SER A 179 52.44 5.43 -21.10
N SER A 180 52.09 4.17 -20.85
CA SER A 180 50.90 3.49 -21.40
C SER A 180 50.09 2.81 -20.28
N PRO A 181 48.75 2.92 -20.28
CA PRO A 181 47.92 2.31 -19.25
C PRO A 181 48.08 0.79 -19.23
N SER A 182 48.19 0.21 -18.04
CA SER A 182 48.27 -1.25 -17.89
C SER A 182 46.99 -1.94 -18.36
N LEU A 183 47.10 -3.19 -18.83
CA LEU A 183 45.95 -4.02 -19.22
C LEU A 183 44.92 -4.11 -18.07
N GLY A 184 45.40 -4.19 -16.83
CA GLY A 184 44.56 -4.17 -15.63
C GLY A 184 43.77 -2.86 -15.49
N ALA A 185 44.41 -1.71 -15.66
CA ALA A 185 43.73 -0.40 -15.60
C ALA A 185 42.64 -0.28 -16.67
N THR A 186 42.87 -0.79 -17.88
CA THR A 186 41.88 -0.78 -18.98
C THR A 186 40.66 -1.65 -18.67
N ILE A 187 40.87 -2.84 -18.10
CA ILE A 187 39.79 -3.73 -17.68
C ILE A 187 38.92 -3.07 -16.61
N TYR A 188 39.53 -2.43 -15.61
CA TYR A 188 38.80 -1.73 -14.55
C TYR A 188 38.06 -0.50 -15.06
N ALA A 189 38.67 0.32 -15.93
CA ALA A 189 38.01 1.47 -16.55
C ALA A 189 36.78 1.05 -17.38
N SER A 190 36.87 -0.06 -18.12
CA SER A 190 35.74 -0.63 -18.88
C SER A 190 34.60 -1.08 -17.96
N ARG A 191 34.92 -1.76 -16.85
CA ARG A 191 33.91 -2.18 -15.85
C ARG A 191 33.27 -0.99 -15.14
N PHE A 192 34.06 0.02 -14.79
CA PHE A 192 33.58 1.28 -14.23
C PHE A 192 32.60 1.98 -15.19
N ALA A 193 33.00 2.15 -16.45
CA ALA A 193 32.15 2.76 -17.48
C ALA A 193 30.86 1.96 -17.70
N ALA A 194 30.91 0.63 -17.76
CA ALA A 194 29.73 -0.22 -17.90
C ALA A 194 28.77 -0.08 -16.71
N ASN A 195 29.28 -0.02 -15.48
CA ASN A 195 28.47 0.18 -14.28
C ASN A 195 27.90 1.60 -14.20
N ALA A 196 28.66 2.64 -14.57
CA ALA A 196 28.18 4.02 -14.66
C ALA A 196 27.07 4.17 -15.73
N LEU A 197 27.22 3.53 -16.89
CA LEU A 197 26.18 3.49 -17.92
C LEU A 197 24.91 2.77 -17.47
N ARG A 198 25.02 1.67 -16.70
CA ARG A 198 23.85 1.02 -16.07
C ARG A 198 23.16 1.93 -15.07
N ALA A 199 23.91 2.69 -14.27
CA ALA A 199 23.37 3.66 -13.33
C ALA A 199 22.62 4.79 -14.06
N LEU A 200 23.22 5.33 -15.12
CA LEU A 200 22.61 6.34 -15.98
C LEU A 200 21.35 5.82 -16.67
N ARG A 201 21.33 4.60 -17.20
CA ARG A 201 20.12 4.00 -17.80
C ARG A 201 18.99 3.84 -16.79
N ARG A 202 19.28 3.40 -15.56
CA ARG A 202 18.31 3.34 -14.46
C ARG A 202 17.78 4.71 -14.04
N ASN A 203 18.61 5.75 -14.12
CA ASN A 203 18.20 7.13 -13.84
C ASN A 203 17.50 7.80 -15.04
N ARG A 204 17.78 7.39 -16.28
CA ARG A 204 17.18 7.95 -17.50
C ARG A 204 15.76 7.40 -17.73
N THR A 205 15.49 6.13 -17.41
CA THR A 205 14.09 5.63 -17.32
C THR A 205 13.30 6.31 -16.20
N ARG A 206 13.98 6.84 -15.16
CA ARG A 206 13.37 7.71 -14.15
C ARG A 206 13.13 9.14 -14.66
N LYS A 207 14.11 9.78 -15.31
CA LYS A 207 13.99 11.16 -15.85
C LYS A 207 13.05 11.26 -17.06
N ALA A 208 12.95 10.22 -17.90
CA ALA A 208 11.97 10.19 -18.99
C ALA A 208 10.51 10.07 -18.47
N ARG A 209 10.32 9.72 -17.20
CA ARG A 209 9.02 9.67 -16.53
C ARG A 209 8.73 10.86 -15.60
N MET A 210 9.67 11.78 -15.35
CA MET A 210 9.43 12.98 -14.49
C MET A 210 10.58 14.01 -14.51
N PRO A 211 10.30 15.33 -14.49
CA PRO A 211 11.26 16.38 -14.15
C PRO A 211 11.59 16.39 -12.64
N GLU A 212 12.66 17.10 -12.33
CA GLU A 212 13.44 17.06 -11.10
C GLU A 212 12.74 17.68 -9.89
N ARG A 213 13.01 17.10 -8.70
CA ARG A 213 12.90 17.71 -7.35
C ARG A 213 11.59 17.55 -6.57
N ILE A 214 11.28 16.32 -6.14
CA ILE A 214 10.52 16.10 -4.90
C ILE A 214 11.15 14.92 -4.14
N SER A 215 11.50 15.14 -2.88
CA SER A 215 11.94 14.11 -1.93
C SER A 215 10.99 12.91 -1.99
N PRO A 216 11.45 11.65 -1.82
CA PRO A 216 10.52 10.54 -1.69
C PRO A 216 9.78 10.70 -0.37
N MET A 217 8.69 11.47 -0.36
CA MET A 217 7.70 11.43 0.71
C MET A 217 7.24 9.99 0.76
N LEU A 218 7.77 9.26 1.73
CA LEU A 218 7.33 7.92 2.07
C LEU A 218 5.82 8.00 2.25
N LEU A 219 5.08 7.00 1.76
CA LEU A 219 3.67 6.90 2.07
C LEU A 219 3.50 7.14 3.57
N GLN A 220 2.63 8.10 3.93
CA GLN A 220 2.28 8.26 5.33
C GLN A 220 1.79 6.91 5.82
N LYS A 221 2.32 6.47 6.96
CA LYS A 221 1.84 5.29 7.65
C LYS A 221 0.32 5.48 7.82
N PRO A 222 -0.52 4.55 7.34
CA PRO A 222 -1.95 4.60 7.64
C PRO A 222 -2.11 4.83 9.13
N ALA A 223 -3.05 5.70 9.52
CA ALA A 223 -3.26 6.04 10.91
C ALA A 223 -3.38 4.74 11.71
N GLU A 224 -2.50 4.58 12.69
CA GLU A 224 -2.71 3.52 13.65
C GLU A 224 -3.77 4.02 14.61
N PRO A 225 -4.83 3.25 14.83
CA PRO A 225 -5.81 3.65 15.81
C PRO A 225 -5.10 3.58 17.18
N ASP A 226 -5.08 4.72 17.88
CA ASP A 226 -4.29 4.95 19.10
C ASP A 226 -5.09 4.53 20.32
N PHE A 227 -4.60 3.53 21.07
CA PHE A 227 -5.31 2.93 22.20
C PHE A 227 -4.42 2.62 23.39
N THR A 228 -3.51 3.53 23.74
CA THR A 228 -2.71 3.39 24.96
C THR A 228 -3.51 3.57 26.26
N ALA A 229 -4.83 3.39 26.24
CA ALA A 229 -5.72 3.59 27.38
C ALA A 229 -6.56 2.35 27.68
N GLU A 230 -5.93 1.18 27.84
CA GLU A 230 -6.56 0.02 28.51
C GLU A 230 -5.48 -0.77 29.27
N ASP A 231 -4.96 -0.16 30.33
CA ASP A 231 -4.36 -0.84 31.49
C ASP A 231 -4.80 -0.06 32.75
N GLU A 232 -6.12 0.10 32.96
CA GLU A 232 -6.74 0.39 34.27
C GLU A 232 -8.03 -0.41 34.44
#